data_AF-A0A919B3N2-F1
#
_entry.id   AF-A0A919B3N2-F1
#
_cell.length_a   1.000
_cell.length_b   1.000
_cell.length_c   1.000
_cell.angle_alpha   90.00
_cell.angle_beta   90.00
_cell.angle_gamma   90.00
#
_symmetry.space_group_name_H-M   'P 1'
#
loop_
_entity.id
_entity.type
_entity.pdbx_description
1 polymer ?
#
loop_
_entity_poly.entity_id
_entity_poly.type
_entity_poly.pdbx_seq_one_letter_code
_entity_poly.pdbx_strand_id
1 'polypeptide(L)'
;MRDIKIDSCTYSDARGITAKISATNGSATQTYSYSLTVDFTLPDGRTATRHPSIPWVRPGKTDSLDVSTPYVPKPGAPGGTFKCSVTQATRS
;
A
#
# COMPACT_ATOMS: atom_id res chain seq x y z
N MET A 1 -12.04 -2.09 7.90
CA MET A 1 -11.07 -2.62 6.92
C MET A 1 -10.37 -3.87 7.49
N ARG A 2 -11.07 -5.01 7.64
CA ARG A 2 -10.43 -6.24 8.16
C ARG A 2 -9.73 -7.06 7.08
N ASP A 3 -10.15 -6.90 5.83
CA ASP A 3 -9.64 -7.65 4.69
C ASP A 3 -8.27 -7.17 4.20
N ILE A 4 -7.86 -5.94 4.55
CA ILE A 4 -6.65 -5.28 4.02
C ILE A 4 -5.56 -5.20 5.09
N LYS A 5 -4.34 -5.56 4.72
CA LYS A 5 -3.15 -5.47 5.58
C LYS A 5 -1.98 -4.87 4.82
N ILE A 6 -1.23 -3.99 5.49
CA ILE A 6 0.11 -3.59 5.04
C ILE A 6 1.08 -4.61 5.64
N ASP A 7 1.69 -5.44 4.78
CA ASP A 7 2.66 -6.45 5.20
C ASP A 7 4.03 -5.84 5.45
N SER A 8 4.42 -4.87 4.62
CA SER A 8 5.66 -4.13 4.80
C SER A 8 5.57 -2.74 4.19
N CYS A 9 6.43 -1.85 4.69
CA CYS A 9 6.66 -0.52 4.15
C CYS A 9 8.18 -0.32 4.19
N THR A 10 8.83 -0.26 3.04
CA THR A 10 10.30 -0.20 2.94
C THR A 10 10.74 0.91 2.01
N TYR A 11 11.96 1.40 2.22
CA TYR A 11 12.62 2.35 1.33
C TYR A 11 13.73 1.65 0.56
N SER A 12 13.92 2.02 -0.71
CA SER A 12 15.08 1.67 -1.53
C SER A 12 15.41 2.81 -2.47
N ASP A 13 16.70 3.06 -2.72
CA ASP A 13 17.13 4.15 -3.62
C ASP A 13 16.63 3.96 -5.06
N ALA A 14 16.40 2.71 -5.49
CA ALA A 14 15.93 2.40 -6.84
C ALA A 14 14.43 2.65 -7.05
N ARG A 15 13.58 2.51 -6.01
CA ARG A 15 12.11 2.55 -6.13
C ARG A 15 11.43 3.59 -5.24
N GLY A 16 12.19 4.28 -4.40
CA GLY A 16 11.65 5.10 -3.32
C GLY A 16 11.00 4.25 -2.23
N ILE A 17 9.86 4.69 -1.71
CA ILE A 17 9.13 3.97 -0.67
C ILE A 17 8.13 3.02 -1.32
N THR A 18 8.15 1.75 -0.90
CA THR A 18 7.27 0.69 -1.40
C THR A 18 6.48 0.07 -0.23
N ALA A 19 5.16 0.02 -0.38
CA ALA A 19 4.26 -0.69 0.51
C ALA A 19 3.87 -2.03 -0.13
N LYS A 20 4.05 -3.14 0.60
CA LYS A 20 3.42 -4.41 0.23
C LYS A 20 2.09 -4.52 0.95
N ILE A 21 1.01 -4.65 0.18
CA ILE A 21 -0.36 -4.69 0.70
C ILE A 21 -1.00 -5.99 0.29
N SER A 22 -1.64 -6.68 1.23
CA SER A 22 -2.45 -7.86 0.97
C SER A 22 -3.93 -7.60 1.22
N ALA A 23 -4.76 -8.24 0.38
CA ALA A 23 -6.20 -8.32 0.54
C ALA A 23 -6.62 -9.78 0.70
N THR A 24 -7.30 -10.09 1.80
CA THR A 24 -7.87 -11.41 2.07
C THR A 24 -9.36 -11.40 1.80
N ASN A 25 -9.80 -12.18 0.82
CA ASN A 25 -11.20 -12.40 0.54
C ASN A 25 -11.75 -13.50 1.46
N GLY A 26 -12.42 -13.09 2.53
CA GLY A 26 -13.08 -13.99 3.47
C GLY A 26 -14.38 -14.64 2.96
N SER A 27 -14.83 -14.31 1.74
CA SER A 27 -16.00 -14.96 1.14
C SER A 27 -15.69 -16.42 0.79
N ALA A 28 -16.65 -17.31 0.98
CA ALA A 28 -16.55 -18.71 0.57
C ALA A 28 -16.95 -18.92 -0.90
N THR A 29 -17.64 -17.97 -1.53
CA THR A 29 -18.27 -18.18 -2.86
C THR A 29 -18.05 -17.05 -3.86
N GLN A 30 -17.78 -15.83 -3.40
CA GLN A 30 -17.68 -14.65 -4.28
C GLN A 30 -16.23 -14.23 -4.47
N THR A 31 -15.89 -13.87 -5.71
CA THR A 31 -14.62 -13.21 -6.03
C THR A 31 -14.81 -11.71 -5.87
N TYR A 32 -13.85 -11.01 -5.27
CA TYR A 32 -13.93 -9.56 -5.06
C TYR A 32 -12.71 -8.85 -5.64
N SER A 33 -12.92 -7.60 -6.01
CA SER A 33 -11.84 -6.65 -6.28
C SER A 33 -11.77 -5.62 -5.16
N TYR A 34 -10.55 -5.25 -4.77
CA TYR A 34 -10.29 -4.30 -3.71
C TYR A 34 -9.67 -3.03 -4.29
N SER A 35 -10.36 -1.91 -4.17
CA SER A 35 -9.84 -0.58 -4.53
C SER A 35 -9.36 0.12 -3.28
N LEU A 36 -8.12 0.62 -3.29
CA LEU A 36 -7.45 1.14 -2.10
C LEU A 36 -7.04 2.60 -2.31
N THR A 37 -6.94 3.33 -1.21
CA THR A 37 -6.23 4.61 -1.13
C THR A 37 -5.07 4.44 -0.16
N VAL A 38 -3.87 4.64 -0.66
CA VAL A 38 -2.61 4.41 0.07
C VAL A 38 -1.86 5.73 0.16
N ASP A 39 -1.63 6.18 1.38
CA ASP A 39 -0.85 7.36 1.68
C ASP A 39 0.56 6.97 2.14
N PHE A 40 1.54 7.62 1.55
CA PHE A 40 2.95 7.52 1.87
C PHE A 40 3.41 8.82 2.50
N THR A 41 3.68 8.82 3.80
CA THR A 41 4.38 9.91 4.46
C THR A 41 5.85 9.79 4.13
N LEU A 42 6.37 10.80 3.44
CA LEU A 42 7.76 10.91 3.04
C LEU A 42 8.60 11.49 4.20
N PRO A 43 9.91 11.21 4.25
CA PRO A 43 10.80 11.75 5.28
C PRO A 43 10.86 13.28 5.35
N ASP A 44 10.48 13.99 4.28
CA ASP A 44 10.39 15.45 4.23
C ASP A 44 9.06 16.01 4.77
N GLY A 45 8.20 15.15 5.33
CA GLY A 45 6.90 15.49 5.89
C GLY A 45 5.77 15.61 4.87
N ARG A 46 6.06 15.46 3.56
CA ARG A 46 5.02 15.46 2.53
C ARG A 46 4.29 14.12 2.50
N THR A 47 3.06 14.13 2.00
CA THR A 47 2.28 12.91 1.75
C THR A 47 2.10 12.70 0.27
N ALA A 48 2.37 11.49 -0.21
CA ALA A 48 2.06 11.06 -1.56
C ALA A 48 0.95 10.00 -1.53
N THR A 49 -0.14 10.24 -2.28
CA THR A 49 -1.29 9.34 -2.33
C THR A 49 -1.27 8.50 -3.60
N ARG A 50 -1.67 7.23 -3.49
CA ARG A 50 -1.83 6.27 -4.60
C ARG A 50 -3.19 5.58 -4.49
N HIS A 51 -3.75 5.22 -5.65
CA HIS A 51 -5.05 4.56 -5.76
C HIS A 51 -4.95 3.18 -6.44
N PRO A 52 -4.25 2.21 -5.83
CA PRO A 52 -4.07 0.90 -6.43
C PRO A 52 -5.33 0.03 -6.27
N SER A 53 -5.40 -1.05 -7.04
CA SER A 53 -6.41 -2.07 -6.89
C SER A 53 -5.80 -3.48 -6.91
N ILE A 54 -6.39 -4.38 -6.11
CA ILE A 54 -6.11 -5.82 -6.13
C ILE A 54 -7.35 -6.50 -6.73
N PRO A 55 -7.36 -6.76 -8.04
CA PRO A 55 -8.54 -7.28 -8.71
C PRO A 55 -8.64 -8.80 -8.57
N TRP A 56 -9.88 -9.31 -8.63
CA TRP A 56 -10.17 -10.74 -8.78
C TRP A 56 -9.64 -11.66 -7.67
N VAL A 57 -9.61 -11.19 -6.42
CA VAL A 57 -9.22 -12.02 -5.27
C VAL A 57 -10.28 -13.09 -5.07
N ARG A 58 -9.89 -14.35 -5.30
CA ARG A 58 -10.80 -15.51 -5.27
C ARG A 58 -11.33 -15.79 -3.85
N PRO A 59 -12.44 -16.54 -3.72
CA PRO A 59 -12.98 -16.92 -2.41
C PRO A 59 -11.94 -17.63 -1.53
N GLY A 60 -11.82 -17.20 -0.28
CA GLY A 60 -10.90 -17.75 0.71
C GLY A 60 -9.41 -17.53 0.39
N LYS A 61 -9.08 -16.65 -0.56
CA LYS A 61 -7.69 -16.37 -0.96
C LYS A 61 -7.20 -15.01 -0.47
N THR A 62 -5.89 -14.90 -0.41
CA THR A 62 -5.17 -13.67 -0.12
C THR A 62 -4.27 -13.37 -1.30
N ASP A 63 -4.46 -12.21 -1.91
CA ASP A 63 -3.57 -11.70 -2.96
C ASP A 63 -2.86 -10.46 -2.46
N SER A 64 -1.70 -10.14 -3.05
CA SER A 64 -0.87 -9.01 -2.63
C SER A 64 -0.38 -8.19 -3.80
N LEU A 65 -0.14 -6.90 -3.54
CA LEU A 65 0.35 -5.93 -4.50
C LEU A 65 1.42 -5.04 -3.85
N ASP A 66 2.49 -4.79 -4.59
CA ASP A 66 3.48 -3.78 -4.25
C ASP A 66 3.08 -2.43 -4.85
N VAL A 67 3.05 -1.40 -4.01
CA VAL A 67 2.68 -0.03 -4.38
C VAL A 67 3.84 0.87 -4.01
N SER A 68 4.37 1.61 -4.98
CA SER A 68 5.53 2.47 -4.76
C SER A 68 5.24 3.94 -5.01
N THR A 69 5.98 4.79 -4.31
CA THR A 69 6.11 6.21 -4.63
C THR A 69 7.59 6.57 -4.74
N PRO A 70 8.01 7.25 -5.82
CA PRO A 70 9.37 7.74 -5.92
C PRO A 70 9.65 8.75 -4.81
N TYR A 71 10.81 8.62 -4.19
CA TYR A 71 11.35 9.57 -3.22
C TYR A 71 12.86 9.58 -3.37
N VAL A 72 13.42 10.77 -3.60
CA VAL A 72 14.86 11.01 -3.64
C VAL A 72 15.19 11.91 -2.45
N PRO A 73 15.97 11.44 -1.46
CA PRO A 73 16.38 12.25 -0.33
C PRO A 73 17.19 13.46 -0.81
N LYS A 74 16.95 14.63 -0.21
CA LYS A 74 17.85 15.77 -0.42
C LYS A 74 19.14 15.57 0.37
N PRO A 75 20.31 15.92 -0.18
CA PRO A 75 21.55 15.93 0.59
C PRO A 75 21.41 16.75 1.87
N GLY A 76 21.79 16.18 3.02
CA GLY A 76 21.69 16.85 4.32
C GLY A 76 20.28 16.93 4.91
N ALA A 77 19.26 16.31 4.29
CA ALA A 77 17.96 16.16 4.92
C ALA A 77 18.11 15.30 6.19
N PRO A 78 17.50 15.69 7.32
CA PRO A 78 17.43 14.79 8.47
C PRO A 78 16.79 13.49 8.01
N GLY A 79 17.35 12.36 8.44
CA GLY A 79 16.80 11.03 8.17
C GLY A 79 15.42 10.92 8.82
N GLY A 80 14.40 11.43 8.14
CA GLY A 80 13.03 11.46 8.61
C GLY A 80 12.42 10.07 8.56
N THR A 81 11.41 9.85 9.39
CA THR A 81 10.63 8.62 9.37
C THR A 81 9.71 8.61 8.15
N PHE A 82 9.68 7.51 7.41
CA PHE A 82 8.67 7.27 6.39
C PHE A 82 7.57 6.34 6.94
N LYS A 83 6.36 6.46 6.40
CA LYS A 83 5.22 5.63 6.80
C LYS A 83 4.32 5.34 5.61
N CYS A 84 3.75 4.14 5.60
CA CYS A 84 2.70 3.75 4.68
C CYS A 84 1.40 3.53 5.46
N SER A 85 0.29 4.02 4.92
CA SER A 85 -1.05 3.82 5.50
C SER A 85 -2.09 3.61 4.41
N VAL A 86 -3.01 2.68 4.63
CA VAL A 86 -4.21 2.57 3.79
C VAL A 86 -5.31 3.38 4.48
N THR A 87 -5.77 4.45 3.85
CA THR A 87 -6.76 5.37 4.41
C THR A 87 -8.17 5.06 3.97
N GLN A 88 -8.33 4.40 2.82
CA GLN A 88 -9.62 3.91 2.34
C GLN A 88 -9.44 2.56 1.64
N ALA A 89 -10.42 1.66 1.82
CA ALA A 89 -10.54 0.46 1.03
C ALA A 89 -12.00 0.15 0.75
N THR A 90 -12.30 -0.10 -0.52
CA THR A 90 -13.62 -0.47 -1.01
C THR A 90 -13.52 -1.83 -1.68
N ARG A 91 -14.53 -2.67 -1.43
CA ARG A 91 -14.66 -4.01 -2.00
C ARG A 91 -15.85 -4.03 -2.95
N SER A 92 -15.68 -4.62 -4.13
CA SER A 92 -16.72 -4.75 -5.17
C SER A 92 -16.70 -6.12 -5.82
#